data_AF-A0A938U9L2-F1
#
_entry.id   AF-A0A938U9L2-F1
#
_cell.length_a   1.000
_cell.length_b   1.000
_cell.length_c   1.000
_cell.angle_alpha   90.00
_cell.angle_beta   90.00
_cell.angle_gamma   90.00
#
_symmetry.space_group_name_H-M   'P 1'
#
loop_
_entity.id
_entity.type
_entity.pdbx_description
1 polymer ?
#
loop_
_entity_poly.entity_id
_entity_poly.type
_entity_poly.pdbx_seq_one_letter_code
_entity_poly.pdbx_strand_id
1 'polypeptide(L)'
;MGVPVGSTRRGAQTPWRAGEGRLPGRLPGRLPGRLPGQLLGRLLGALLLALPGAGAVAGCPQRSDDDRDVVDAGPDDAPAVVARRALAVIFDPTVDGRRLSAAQGWQDPEALLARIPPWWSTTTAGRVRFELVDTVVVDAFPAKVDGFAYDGNEYRQVLAGQSAPHVPDNADVVAILAAHDVCARVDAGDIDELWMMGGPYFGFYESQLAGAAAFEYNSPPLRGTACRRLVPVMGFNFERALPEAIHDFGHRAEATLTHLFGRWSQDSTANAWERFGLVAALSPTLGFSGCGSIHYPPTATSDYDYGNARVVGSLCDDFVNYPARAPDPEAAVVDMSCDAWGCDELGFYAWWLQHLPTAPGLDDDGRPRDWLRAVADPQWMLDQTPDLVPCGVATEATTCAAQARCQWAPCAATCVAADLAVDDGACACLAATSTPACDAAAGCAWYACSERCLPTGTSNDTACR
;
A
#
# COMPACT_ATOMS: atom_id res chain seq x y z
N MET A 1 -68.50 4.69 44.92
CA MET A 1 -67.20 5.30 44.55
C MET A 1 -66.50 4.34 43.61
N GLY A 2 -66.09 4.79 42.42
CA GLY A 2 -65.26 4.04 41.47
C GLY A 2 -66.02 3.25 40.39
N VAL A 3 -66.15 3.86 39.22
CA VAL A 3 -66.77 3.42 37.95
C VAL A 3 -65.73 3.82 36.86
N PRO A 4 -65.59 3.19 35.67
CA PRO A 4 -65.66 1.77 35.28
C PRO A 4 -64.62 1.35 34.17
N VAL A 5 -64.58 0.06 33.87
CA VAL A 5 -64.62 -0.62 32.52
C VAL A 5 -63.79 -0.10 31.33
N GLY A 6 -63.03 -1.03 30.69
CA GLY A 6 -63.24 -1.33 29.26
C GLY A 6 -62.05 -1.43 28.28
N SER A 7 -61.64 -2.67 27.95
CA SER A 7 -61.49 -3.26 26.59
C SER A 7 -60.68 -2.54 25.46
N THR A 8 -59.72 -3.26 24.84
CA THR A 8 -59.60 -3.66 23.38
C THR A 8 -58.17 -4.15 23.07
N ARG A 9 -57.93 -5.37 22.57
CA ARG A 9 -57.83 -5.93 21.18
C ARG A 9 -56.61 -5.52 20.31
N ARG A 10 -56.02 -6.59 19.73
CA ARG A 10 -54.86 -6.81 18.81
C ARG A 10 -54.63 -5.83 17.64
N GLY A 11 -53.36 -5.74 17.22
CA GLY A 11 -52.87 -5.43 15.85
C GLY A 11 -51.33 -5.33 15.85
N ALA A 12 -50.61 -6.30 15.30
CA ALA A 12 -50.07 -6.35 13.92
C ALA A 12 -48.64 -5.77 13.81
N GLN A 13 -47.72 -6.62 13.34
CA GLN A 13 -46.33 -6.32 12.97
C GLN A 13 -46.28 -5.44 11.72
N THR A 14 -45.38 -4.46 11.72
CA THR A 14 -44.86 -3.80 10.50
C THR A 14 -43.37 -3.47 10.67
N PRO A 15 -42.58 -3.54 9.58
CA PRO A 15 -41.13 -3.43 9.60
C PRO A 15 -40.65 -1.97 9.61
N TRP A 16 -39.53 -1.72 10.30
CA TRP A 16 -38.89 -0.42 10.34
C TRP A 16 -38.25 -0.10 8.98
N ARG A 17 -38.81 0.90 8.30
CA ARG A 17 -38.18 1.57 7.15
C ARG A 17 -37.10 2.51 7.67
N ALA A 18 -35.92 2.43 7.07
CA ALA A 18 -34.85 3.42 7.20
C ALA A 18 -35.37 4.77 6.69
N GLY A 19 -35.42 5.76 7.60
CA GLY A 19 -35.73 7.15 7.28
C GLY A 19 -34.43 7.92 7.09
N GLU A 20 -34.37 8.67 6.00
CA GLU A 20 -33.38 9.68 5.67
C GLU A 20 -33.15 10.62 6.87
N GLY A 21 -32.02 10.44 7.56
CA GLY A 21 -31.57 11.29 8.64
C GLY A 21 -30.38 12.12 8.19
N ARG A 22 -30.62 13.37 7.81
CA ARG A 22 -29.57 14.40 7.77
C ARG A 22 -28.89 14.44 9.14
N LEU A 23 -27.60 14.11 9.19
CA LEU A 23 -26.75 14.30 10.35
C LEU A 23 -26.62 15.81 10.64
N PRO A 24 -27.04 16.31 11.82
CA PRO A 24 -26.68 17.64 12.28
C PRO A 24 -25.50 17.50 13.26
N GLY A 25 -24.31 17.88 12.83
CA GLY A 25 -23.14 17.90 13.68
C GLY A 25 -21.95 18.52 12.97
N ARG A 26 -21.78 19.84 13.14
CA ARG A 26 -20.54 20.54 12.78
C ARG A 26 -19.38 19.87 13.53
N LEU A 27 -18.40 19.38 12.79
CA LEU A 27 -17.08 19.00 13.29
C LEU A 27 -16.27 20.26 13.64
N PRO A 28 -15.80 20.43 14.89
CA PRO A 28 -14.63 21.24 15.19
C PRO A 28 -13.47 20.29 15.49
N GLY A 29 -12.58 20.08 14.52
CA GLY A 29 -11.42 19.22 14.72
C GLY A 29 -10.80 18.81 13.40
N ARG A 30 -10.06 19.72 12.79
CA ARG A 30 -9.05 19.36 11.79
C ARG A 30 -8.08 18.40 12.46
N LEU A 31 -8.01 17.16 12.00
CA LEU A 31 -6.82 16.33 12.20
C LEU A 31 -5.63 17.10 11.59
N PRO A 32 -4.62 17.52 12.37
CA PRO A 32 -3.42 18.13 11.81
C PRO A 32 -2.45 17.01 11.42
N GLY A 33 -2.77 16.30 10.34
CA GLY A 33 -1.82 15.48 9.59
C GLY A 33 -1.76 16.06 8.18
N ARG A 34 -0.68 16.77 7.85
CA ARG A 34 -0.44 17.21 6.47
C ARG A 34 -0.21 15.95 5.63
N LEU A 35 -1.18 15.59 4.80
CA LEU A 35 -0.97 14.76 3.62
C LEU A 35 -0.03 15.53 2.66
N PRO A 36 1.19 15.06 2.38
CA PRO A 36 2.04 15.67 1.36
C PRO A 36 1.68 15.07 0.01
N GLY A 37 0.85 15.77 -0.76
CA GLY A 37 0.43 15.29 -2.07
C GLY A 37 -0.47 16.25 -2.82
N GLN A 38 -0.14 17.55 -2.85
CA GLN A 38 -0.81 18.51 -3.72
C GLN A 38 0.19 19.56 -4.24
N LEU A 39 0.50 19.52 -5.54
CA LEU A 39 1.11 20.64 -6.25
C LEU A 39 0.21 21.04 -7.41
N LEU A 40 -0.30 22.28 -7.32
CA LEU A 40 -1.06 22.98 -8.36
C LEU A 40 -0.19 23.21 -9.60
N GLY A 41 -0.64 22.71 -10.75
CA GLY A 41 -0.12 23.10 -12.06
C GLY A 41 -0.48 24.54 -12.42
N ARG A 42 0.52 25.33 -12.84
CA ARG A 42 0.32 26.64 -13.49
C ARG A 42 0.73 26.56 -14.96
N LEU A 43 -0.20 27.01 -15.80
CA LEU A 43 -0.09 27.28 -17.23
C LEU A 43 1.10 28.20 -17.59
N LEU A 44 1.80 27.87 -18.67
CA LEU A 44 2.38 28.82 -19.61
C LEU A 44 2.55 28.14 -20.98
N GLY A 45 1.92 28.70 -22.01
CA GLY A 45 2.08 28.26 -23.40
C GLY A 45 3.02 29.17 -24.18
N ALA A 46 3.71 28.61 -25.19
CA ALA A 46 4.11 29.28 -26.43
C ALA A 46 4.82 28.32 -27.43
N LEU A 47 4.05 27.82 -28.40
CA LEU A 47 4.17 27.91 -29.87
C LEU A 47 5.55 27.91 -30.63
N LEU A 48 5.58 27.13 -31.74
CA LEU A 48 6.39 27.16 -33.00
C LEU A 48 7.83 26.56 -32.93
N LEU A 49 8.39 25.77 -33.89
CA LEU A 49 8.21 25.56 -35.34
C LEU A 49 8.78 24.19 -35.78
N ALA A 50 8.37 23.73 -36.98
CA ALA A 50 8.67 22.42 -37.54
C ALA A 50 9.77 22.37 -38.63
N LEU A 51 10.24 21.12 -38.89
CA LEU A 51 10.84 20.51 -40.12
C LEU A 51 12.37 20.55 -40.35
N PRO A 52 12.95 19.65 -41.19
CA PRO A 52 12.64 18.23 -41.45
C PRO A 52 13.88 17.28 -41.57
N GLY A 53 13.65 15.96 -41.44
CA GLY A 53 14.12 14.89 -42.35
C GLY A 53 15.58 14.40 -42.38
N ALA A 54 15.74 13.07 -42.19
CA ALA A 54 16.68 12.09 -42.78
C ALA A 54 17.29 11.19 -41.68
N GLY A 55 17.42 9.88 -41.79
CA GLY A 55 17.23 8.94 -42.89
C GLY A 55 17.37 7.51 -42.36
N ALA A 56 16.98 6.54 -43.20
CA ALA A 56 16.92 5.12 -42.91
C ALA A 56 18.28 4.49 -42.59
N VAL A 57 18.28 3.49 -41.70
CA VAL A 57 19.36 2.50 -41.56
C VAL A 57 18.72 1.11 -41.44
N ALA A 58 19.13 0.21 -42.34
CA ALA A 58 18.84 -1.23 -42.33
C ALA A 58 19.28 -1.86 -40.99
N GLY A 59 18.61 -2.83 -40.37
CA GLY A 59 17.95 -4.02 -40.92
C GLY A 59 18.65 -5.23 -40.29
N CYS A 60 18.19 -5.66 -39.10
CA CYS A 60 18.56 -6.95 -38.50
C CYS A 60 17.52 -8.01 -38.89
N PRO A 61 17.90 -9.30 -39.06
CA PRO A 61 17.03 -10.30 -39.66
C PRO A 61 15.84 -10.61 -38.74
N GLN A 62 14.62 -10.53 -39.29
CA GLN A 62 13.42 -11.03 -38.62
C GLN A 62 13.45 -12.56 -38.62
N ARG A 63 13.25 -13.15 -37.43
CA ARG A 63 12.96 -14.56 -37.26
C ARG A 63 11.53 -14.79 -37.73
N SER A 64 11.34 -15.77 -38.60
CA SER A 64 10.07 -16.11 -39.24
C SER A 64 8.98 -16.43 -38.22
N ASP A 65 7.82 -15.78 -38.40
CA ASP A 65 6.52 -16.19 -37.86
C ASP A 65 6.10 -17.51 -38.52
N ASP A 66 6.45 -18.65 -37.92
CA ASP A 66 5.81 -19.95 -38.15
C ASP A 66 6.31 -20.92 -37.06
N ASP A 67 5.65 -20.85 -35.90
CA ASP A 67 5.36 -21.96 -34.97
C ASP A 67 4.76 -21.34 -33.70
N ARG A 68 3.47 -20.98 -33.79
CA ARG A 68 2.64 -20.79 -32.59
C ARG A 68 2.24 -22.19 -32.11
N ASP A 69 3.17 -22.87 -31.46
CA ASP A 69 2.80 -23.96 -30.58
C ASP A 69 2.01 -23.35 -29.42
N VAL A 70 0.71 -23.67 -29.40
CA VAL A 70 -0.13 -23.55 -28.23
C VAL A 70 0.54 -24.38 -27.15
N VAL A 71 1.24 -23.70 -26.23
CA VAL A 71 1.77 -24.34 -25.03
C VAL A 71 0.56 -24.70 -24.19
N ASP A 72 0.20 -25.99 -24.21
CA ASP A 72 -0.80 -26.55 -23.31
C ASP A 72 -0.44 -26.15 -21.88
N ALA A 73 -1.37 -25.48 -21.21
CA ALA A 73 -1.27 -25.09 -19.83
C ALA A 73 -1.06 -26.36 -18.98
N GLY A 74 0.09 -26.46 -18.33
CA GLY A 74 0.43 -27.57 -17.47
C GLY A 74 -0.40 -27.55 -16.18
N PRO A 75 -0.39 -28.62 -15.38
CA PRO A 75 -1.10 -28.69 -14.10
C PRO A 75 -0.66 -27.64 -13.05
N ASP A 76 0.36 -26.83 -13.34
CA ASP A 76 0.84 -25.70 -12.53
C ASP A 76 0.17 -24.34 -12.87
N ASP A 77 -0.77 -24.29 -13.83
CA ASP A 77 -1.43 -23.05 -14.27
C ASP A 77 -2.72 -22.71 -13.49
N ALA A 78 -3.01 -23.45 -12.41
CA ALA A 78 -4.05 -23.04 -11.48
C ALA A 78 -3.56 -21.83 -10.67
N PRO A 79 -4.31 -20.73 -10.62
CA PRO A 79 -3.87 -19.56 -9.88
C PRO A 79 -3.63 -19.88 -8.41
N ALA A 80 -2.49 -19.41 -7.90
CA ALA A 80 -2.00 -19.79 -6.58
C ALA A 80 -2.91 -19.22 -5.48
N VAL A 81 -3.31 -20.08 -4.55
CA VAL A 81 -3.93 -19.64 -3.30
C VAL A 81 -2.85 -19.10 -2.38
N VAL A 82 -3.01 -17.86 -1.93
CA VAL A 82 -2.11 -17.15 -1.02
C VAL A 82 -2.69 -17.23 0.38
N ALA A 83 -2.11 -18.10 1.21
CA ALA A 83 -2.43 -18.17 2.63
C ALA A 83 -1.44 -17.32 3.43
N ARG A 84 -1.93 -16.46 4.32
CA ARG A 84 -1.14 -15.55 5.16
C ARG A 84 -1.59 -15.66 6.61
N ARG A 85 -0.67 -15.90 7.52
CA ARG A 85 -0.94 -16.03 8.96
C ARG A 85 -0.58 -14.74 9.67
N ALA A 86 -1.54 -14.15 10.35
CA ALA A 86 -1.36 -12.91 11.07
C ALA A 86 -1.34 -13.16 12.57
N LEU A 87 -0.38 -12.53 13.26
CA LEU A 87 -0.47 -12.27 14.68
C LEU A 87 -1.26 -10.97 14.87
N ALA A 88 -2.33 -11.01 15.67
CA ALA A 88 -3.02 -9.80 16.10
C ALA A 88 -2.54 -9.34 17.48
N VAL A 89 -2.21 -8.05 17.62
CA VAL A 89 -1.90 -7.41 18.91
C VAL A 89 -2.87 -6.25 19.12
N ILE A 90 -3.75 -6.41 20.11
CA ILE A 90 -4.81 -5.46 20.43
C ILE A 90 -4.40 -4.65 21.65
N PHE A 91 -4.18 -3.35 21.48
CA PHE A 91 -3.96 -2.42 22.57
C PHE A 91 -5.31 -1.86 23.01
N ASP A 92 -5.89 -2.43 24.08
CA ASP A 92 -7.19 -2.01 24.61
C ASP A 92 -7.08 -1.77 26.13
N PRO A 93 -6.46 -0.66 26.55
CA PRO A 93 -6.14 -0.39 27.95
C PRO A 93 -7.40 -0.26 28.80
N THR A 94 -7.30 -0.63 30.06
CA THR A 94 -8.37 -0.49 31.05
C THR A 94 -8.41 0.93 31.56
N VAL A 95 -9.54 1.60 31.33
CA VAL A 95 -9.83 2.97 31.76
C VAL A 95 -11.09 2.93 32.63
N ASP A 96 -10.97 3.41 33.88
CA ASP A 96 -12.04 3.38 34.90
C ASP A 96 -12.68 1.99 35.10
N GLY A 97 -11.86 0.94 35.08
CA GLY A 97 -12.29 -0.44 35.33
C GLY A 97 -13.00 -1.13 34.15
N ARG A 98 -12.95 -0.53 32.95
CA ARG A 98 -13.45 -1.12 31.70
C ARG A 98 -12.39 -1.02 30.61
N ARG A 99 -12.39 -1.96 29.67
CA ARG A 99 -11.62 -1.81 28.42
C ARG A 99 -12.00 -0.51 27.72
N LEU A 100 -11.01 0.17 27.14
CA LEU A 100 -11.18 1.47 26.50
C LEU A 100 -12.25 1.41 25.40
N SER A 101 -12.20 0.39 24.55
CA SER A 101 -13.19 0.14 23.49
C SER A 101 -14.63 0.16 24.05
N ALA A 102 -14.87 -0.63 25.10
CA ALA A 102 -16.15 -0.71 25.78
C ALA A 102 -16.52 0.56 26.56
N ALA A 103 -15.55 1.28 27.11
CA ALA A 103 -15.77 2.53 27.84
C ALA A 103 -16.22 3.65 26.91
N GLN A 104 -15.69 3.70 25.68
CA GLN A 104 -16.05 4.68 24.66
C GLN A 104 -17.26 4.28 23.80
N GLY A 105 -17.70 3.02 23.87
CA GLY A 105 -18.77 2.51 23.01
C GLY A 105 -18.32 2.33 21.56
N TRP A 106 -17.02 2.09 21.35
CA TRP A 106 -16.42 1.77 20.07
C TRP A 106 -16.63 0.30 19.70
N GLN A 107 -16.10 -0.13 18.55
CA GLN A 107 -16.20 -1.52 18.13
C GLN A 107 -15.49 -2.44 19.13
N ASP A 108 -15.99 -3.67 19.26
CA ASP A 108 -15.24 -4.73 19.92
C ASP A 108 -14.07 -5.13 19.01
N PRO A 109 -12.81 -4.98 19.46
CA PRO A 109 -11.64 -5.12 18.59
C PRO A 109 -11.45 -6.55 18.09
N GLU A 110 -11.73 -7.56 18.92
CA GLU A 110 -11.64 -8.97 18.53
C GLU A 110 -12.70 -9.31 17.47
N ALA A 111 -13.95 -8.87 17.68
CA ALA A 111 -15.03 -9.06 16.72
C ALA A 111 -14.79 -8.32 15.40
N LEU A 112 -14.19 -7.13 15.44
CA LEU A 112 -13.81 -6.39 14.23
C LEU A 112 -12.72 -7.14 13.45
N LEU A 113 -11.65 -7.56 14.11
CA LEU A 113 -10.56 -8.34 13.50
C LEU A 113 -11.07 -9.66 12.88
N ALA A 114 -11.97 -10.36 13.57
CA ALA A 114 -12.53 -11.63 13.09
C ALA A 114 -13.34 -11.50 11.79
N ARG A 115 -13.74 -10.27 11.40
CA ARG A 115 -14.46 -10.02 10.14
C ARG A 115 -13.55 -9.86 8.93
N ILE A 116 -12.27 -9.53 9.13
CA ILE A 116 -11.32 -9.26 8.04
C ILE A 116 -11.01 -10.53 7.22
N PRO A 117 -10.61 -11.67 7.82
CA PRO A 117 -10.29 -12.88 7.05
C PRO A 117 -11.43 -13.41 6.16
N PRO A 118 -12.69 -13.59 6.65
CA PRO A 118 -13.76 -14.09 5.80
C PRO A 118 -14.15 -13.09 4.71
N TRP A 119 -14.00 -11.77 4.94
CA TRP A 119 -14.21 -10.76 3.91
C TRP A 119 -13.23 -10.96 2.75
N TRP A 120 -11.92 -11.03 3.05
CA TRP A 120 -10.89 -11.29 2.03
C TRP A 120 -11.11 -12.59 1.28
N SER A 121 -11.40 -13.67 2.01
CA SER A 121 -11.66 -14.98 1.39
C SER A 121 -12.89 -14.95 0.49
N THR A 122 -13.94 -14.18 0.84
CA THR A 122 -15.15 -14.07 0.02
C THR A 122 -14.89 -13.20 -1.21
N THR A 123 -14.33 -12.01 -1.00
CA THR A 123 -14.02 -11.02 -2.05
C THR A 123 -13.13 -11.60 -3.14
N THR A 124 -12.11 -12.38 -2.75
CA THR A 124 -11.11 -12.94 -3.68
C THR A 124 -11.42 -14.37 -4.12
N ALA A 125 -12.65 -14.86 -3.89
CA ALA A 125 -13.07 -16.23 -4.18
C ALA A 125 -12.10 -17.31 -3.63
N GLY A 126 -11.56 -17.07 -2.44
CA GLY A 126 -10.65 -17.95 -1.72
C GLY A 126 -9.19 -17.87 -2.17
N ARG A 127 -8.83 -16.97 -3.09
CA ARG A 127 -7.44 -16.80 -3.55
C ARG A 127 -6.55 -16.20 -2.48
N VAL A 128 -7.03 -15.21 -1.74
CA VAL A 128 -6.31 -14.65 -0.57
C VAL A 128 -7.02 -15.10 0.69
N ARG A 129 -6.29 -15.80 1.56
CA ARG A 129 -6.80 -16.31 2.84
C ARG A 129 -5.90 -15.85 3.95
N PHE A 130 -6.38 -14.90 4.75
CA PHE A 130 -5.76 -14.59 6.02
C PHE A 130 -6.22 -15.58 7.09
N GLU A 131 -5.33 -15.88 8.03
CA GLU A 131 -5.62 -16.67 9.22
C GLU A 131 -5.07 -15.93 10.44
N LEU A 132 -5.92 -15.63 11.42
CA LEU A 132 -5.47 -15.12 12.72
C LEU A 132 -4.98 -16.31 13.53
N VAL A 133 -3.66 -16.54 13.54
CA VAL A 133 -3.07 -17.69 14.22
C VAL A 133 -2.86 -17.46 15.72
N ASP A 134 -2.83 -16.19 16.12
CA ASP A 134 -2.64 -15.78 17.50
C ASP A 134 -3.20 -14.36 17.70
N THR A 135 -3.79 -14.11 18.86
CA THR A 135 -4.38 -12.81 19.23
C THR A 135 -3.99 -12.49 20.66
N VAL A 136 -3.25 -11.38 20.83
CA VAL A 136 -2.78 -10.92 22.13
C VAL A 136 -3.47 -9.62 22.49
N VAL A 137 -4.16 -9.58 23.63
CA VAL A 137 -4.73 -8.35 24.18
C VAL A 137 -3.78 -7.74 25.20
N VAL A 138 -3.31 -6.53 24.92
CA VAL A 138 -2.41 -5.74 25.74
C VAL A 138 -3.22 -4.71 26.53
N ASP A 139 -3.17 -4.80 27.86
CA ASP A 139 -3.79 -3.85 28.79
C ASP A 139 -2.89 -2.63 29.04
N ALA A 140 -2.50 -1.95 27.97
CA ALA A 140 -1.66 -0.75 28.02
C ALA A 140 -1.86 0.12 26.77
N PHE A 141 -1.53 1.40 26.90
CA PHE A 141 -1.32 2.25 25.73
C PHE A 141 0.02 1.91 25.09
N PRO A 142 0.12 1.86 23.75
CA PRO A 142 1.39 1.64 23.09
C PRO A 142 2.34 2.80 23.39
N ALA A 143 3.60 2.49 23.66
CA ALA A 143 4.64 3.50 23.77
C ALA A 143 4.88 4.18 22.42
N LYS A 144 5.15 5.47 22.46
CA LYS A 144 5.59 6.29 21.34
C LYS A 144 7.08 6.11 21.10
N VAL A 145 7.56 6.56 19.95
CA VAL A 145 8.98 6.49 19.56
C VAL A 145 9.94 7.20 20.52
N ASP A 146 9.45 8.11 21.37
CA ASP A 146 10.23 8.79 22.41
C ASP A 146 10.05 8.19 23.82
N GLY A 147 9.36 7.04 23.90
CA GLY A 147 9.06 6.34 25.15
C GLY A 147 7.86 6.89 25.92
N PHE A 148 7.19 7.93 25.44
CA PHE A 148 5.94 8.39 26.04
C PHE A 148 4.85 7.32 25.91
N ALA A 149 4.02 7.13 26.92
CA ALA A 149 2.79 6.36 26.82
C ALA A 149 1.72 7.08 27.62
N TYR A 150 0.53 7.23 27.03
CA TYR A 150 -0.57 7.85 27.75
C TYR A 150 -0.93 7.05 29.00
N ASP A 151 -1.31 7.75 30.06
CA ASP A 151 -2.22 7.16 31.04
C ASP A 151 -3.69 7.35 30.62
N GLY A 152 -4.60 6.62 31.28
CA GLY A 152 -6.03 6.67 30.93
C GLY A 152 -6.67 8.05 31.11
N ASN A 153 -6.15 8.89 32.01
CA ASN A 153 -6.68 10.22 32.25
C ASN A 153 -6.18 11.24 31.20
N GLU A 154 -4.89 11.23 30.91
CA GLU A 154 -4.28 12.03 29.84
C GLU A 154 -4.95 11.72 28.51
N TYR A 155 -5.12 10.44 28.18
CA TYR A 155 -5.76 10.01 26.95
C TYR A 155 -7.20 10.55 26.81
N ARG A 156 -8.01 10.48 27.87
CA ARG A 156 -9.38 11.03 27.85
C ARG A 156 -9.39 12.55 27.68
N GLN A 157 -8.43 13.27 28.26
CA GLN A 157 -8.34 14.73 28.04
C GLN A 157 -8.03 15.05 26.58
N VAL A 158 -7.16 14.26 25.95
CA VAL A 158 -6.87 14.40 24.51
C VAL A 158 -8.11 14.10 23.67
N LEU A 159 -8.80 12.97 23.93
CA LEU A 159 -10.05 12.63 23.23
C LEU A 159 -11.13 13.72 23.39
N ALA A 160 -11.23 14.33 24.58
CA ALA A 160 -12.20 15.40 24.85
C ALA A 160 -11.77 16.78 24.30
N GLY A 161 -10.60 16.88 23.65
CA GLY A 161 -10.04 18.14 23.17
C GLY A 161 -9.64 19.11 24.29
N GLN A 162 -9.44 18.60 25.50
CA GLN A 162 -9.04 19.38 26.68
C GLN A 162 -7.52 19.55 26.77
N SER A 163 -6.77 18.63 26.18
CA SER A 163 -5.32 18.64 26.08
C SER A 163 -4.90 18.38 24.62
N ALA A 164 -3.76 18.93 24.22
CA ALA A 164 -3.19 18.61 22.92
C ALA A 164 -2.67 17.15 22.90
N PRO A 165 -2.76 16.44 21.77
CA PRO A 165 -2.11 15.14 21.61
C PRO A 165 -0.59 15.26 21.79
N HIS A 166 0.04 14.20 22.28
CA HIS A 166 1.50 14.09 22.37
C HIS A 166 2.15 14.14 20.99
N VAL A 167 3.34 14.74 20.92
CA VAL A 167 4.16 14.81 19.70
C VAL A 167 5.60 14.46 20.06
N PRO A 168 6.24 13.50 19.37
CA PRO A 168 5.75 12.76 18.20
C PRO A 168 4.63 11.75 18.53
N ASP A 169 3.63 11.61 17.64
CA ASP A 169 2.49 10.71 17.86
C ASP A 169 2.76 9.26 17.44
N ASN A 170 3.84 8.98 16.70
CA ASN A 170 4.09 7.63 16.19
C ASN A 170 4.39 6.63 17.31
N ALA A 171 3.78 5.44 17.24
CA ALA A 171 4.08 4.31 18.12
C ALA A 171 5.47 3.75 17.85
N ASP A 172 6.12 3.20 18.87
CA ASP A 172 7.36 2.43 18.72
C ASP A 172 7.05 1.00 18.24
N VAL A 173 6.76 0.88 16.94
CA VAL A 173 6.46 -0.39 16.30
C VAL A 173 7.68 -1.34 16.33
N VAL A 174 8.91 -0.82 16.38
CA VAL A 174 10.11 -1.66 16.51
C VAL A 174 10.13 -2.37 17.86
N ALA A 175 9.78 -1.65 18.94
CA ALA A 175 9.62 -2.27 20.26
C ALA A 175 8.47 -3.28 20.29
N ILE A 176 7.36 -3.02 19.60
CA ILE A 176 6.24 -3.97 19.50
C ILE A 176 6.68 -5.26 18.77
N LEU A 177 7.38 -5.14 17.63
CA LEU A 177 7.93 -6.28 16.90
C LEU A 177 8.85 -7.14 17.79
N ALA A 178 9.71 -6.49 18.58
CA ALA A 178 10.61 -7.16 19.50
C ALA A 178 9.87 -7.83 20.68
N ALA A 179 8.88 -7.16 21.27
CA ALA A 179 8.13 -7.67 22.41
C ALA A 179 7.31 -8.93 22.11
N HIS A 180 6.98 -9.15 20.83
CA HIS A 180 6.20 -10.30 20.36
C HIS A 180 7.00 -11.26 19.47
N ASP A 181 8.33 -11.14 19.45
CA ASP A 181 9.25 -11.98 18.67
C ASP A 181 8.86 -12.09 17.18
N VAL A 182 8.26 -11.04 16.61
CA VAL A 182 7.61 -11.11 15.29
C VAL A 182 8.57 -11.56 14.20
N CYS A 183 9.76 -10.96 14.14
CA CYS A 183 10.76 -11.32 13.14
C CYS A 183 11.22 -12.78 13.26
N ALA A 184 11.38 -13.29 14.49
CA ALA A 184 11.77 -14.68 14.73
C ALA A 184 10.65 -15.66 14.36
N ARG A 185 9.39 -15.31 14.68
CA ARG A 185 8.21 -16.09 14.28
C ARG A 185 8.01 -16.12 12.77
N VAL A 186 8.31 -15.02 12.06
CA VAL A 186 8.32 -15.00 10.58
C VAL A 186 9.42 -15.89 10.02
N ASP A 187 10.65 -15.80 10.56
CA ASP A 187 11.77 -16.63 10.12
C ASP A 187 11.52 -18.13 10.38
N ALA A 188 10.82 -18.47 11.46
CA ALA A 188 10.38 -19.83 11.77
C ALA A 188 9.20 -20.30 10.89
N GLY A 189 8.55 -19.36 10.20
CA GLY A 189 7.34 -19.62 9.44
C GLY A 189 6.19 -20.01 10.37
N ASP A 190 6.00 -19.32 11.50
CA ASP A 190 4.83 -19.43 12.38
C ASP A 190 3.76 -18.38 12.03
N ILE A 191 4.21 -17.18 11.65
CA ILE A 191 3.38 -16.05 11.22
C ILE A 191 4.00 -15.44 9.96
N ASP A 192 3.24 -14.62 9.26
CA ASP A 192 3.65 -13.94 8.04
C ASP A 192 3.45 -12.42 8.12
N GLU A 193 2.56 -11.94 9.02
CA GLU A 193 2.21 -10.53 9.19
C GLU A 193 1.91 -10.18 10.67
N LEU A 194 2.07 -8.91 11.04
CA LEU A 194 1.61 -8.35 12.32
C LEU A 194 0.43 -7.41 12.07
N TRP A 195 -0.68 -7.63 12.76
CA TRP A 195 -1.85 -6.76 12.75
C TRP A 195 -2.03 -6.11 14.12
N MET A 196 -1.92 -4.79 14.20
CA MET A 196 -2.12 -4.01 15.41
C MET A 196 -3.51 -3.40 15.41
N MET A 197 -4.15 -3.39 16.57
CA MET A 197 -5.44 -2.75 16.79
C MET A 197 -5.32 -1.75 17.93
N GLY A 198 -5.76 -0.51 17.72
CA GLY A 198 -5.69 0.54 18.73
C GLY A 198 -6.83 1.55 18.63
N GLY A 199 -6.77 2.57 19.49
CA GLY A 199 -7.66 3.72 19.40
C GLY A 199 -7.02 4.91 18.66
N PRO A 200 -7.76 6.02 18.49
CA PRO A 200 -7.22 7.29 18.03
C PRO A 200 -5.99 7.71 18.85
N TYR A 201 -5.03 8.38 18.22
CA TYR A 201 -3.77 8.81 18.88
C TYR A 201 -2.93 7.66 19.44
N PHE A 202 -3.09 6.41 18.97
CA PHE A 202 -2.19 5.31 19.34
C PHE A 202 -0.91 5.34 18.52
N GLY A 203 -0.90 6.03 17.37
CA GLY A 203 0.31 6.27 16.61
C GLY A 203 0.64 5.20 15.57
N PHE A 204 -0.37 4.43 15.15
CA PHE A 204 -0.21 3.42 14.11
C PHE A 204 -0.38 4.05 12.73
N TYR A 205 0.49 3.67 11.80
CA TYR A 205 0.21 3.81 10.38
C TYR A 205 -0.75 2.71 9.94
N GLU A 206 -1.58 3.00 8.95
CA GLU A 206 -2.55 2.04 8.37
C GLU A 206 -1.84 0.79 7.83
N SER A 207 -0.71 1.01 7.15
CA SER A 207 0.22 -0.05 6.77
C SER A 207 1.67 0.42 6.87
N GLN A 208 2.56 -0.50 7.18
CA GLN A 208 4.00 -0.32 7.23
C GLN A 208 4.69 -1.64 6.88
N LEU A 209 5.96 -1.57 6.47
CA LEU A 209 6.72 -2.75 6.07
C LEU A 209 8.03 -2.82 6.84
N ALA A 210 8.24 -3.92 7.56
CA ALA A 210 9.53 -4.28 8.14
C ALA A 210 10.27 -5.25 7.21
N GLY A 211 11.57 -5.43 7.44
CA GLY A 211 12.43 -6.29 6.62
C GLY A 211 13.64 -5.55 6.05
N ALA A 212 14.70 -6.29 5.72
CA ALA A 212 15.92 -5.71 5.17
C ALA A 212 15.65 -4.91 3.88
N ALA A 213 14.82 -5.46 2.99
CA ALA A 213 14.44 -4.84 1.72
C ALA A 213 13.15 -4.00 1.79
N ALA A 214 12.73 -3.57 2.99
CA ALA A 214 11.48 -2.81 3.15
C ALA A 214 11.49 -1.51 2.35
N PHE A 215 10.38 -1.26 1.66
CA PHE A 215 10.07 -0.09 0.86
C PHE A 215 8.86 0.67 1.44
N GLU A 216 8.53 1.83 0.87
CA GLU A 216 7.37 2.63 1.29
C GLU A 216 6.07 1.84 1.17
N TYR A 217 5.29 1.79 2.23
CA TYR A 217 4.12 0.91 2.34
C TYR A 217 2.92 1.66 2.90
N ASN A 218 2.54 2.76 2.25
CA ASN A 218 1.68 3.86 2.77
C ASN A 218 2.32 4.67 3.92
N SER A 219 3.46 4.21 4.40
CA SER A 219 4.28 4.89 5.38
C SER A 219 5.76 4.61 5.14
N PRO A 220 6.67 5.38 5.73
CA PRO A 220 8.10 5.09 5.66
C PRO A 220 8.40 3.66 6.15
N PRO A 221 9.32 2.92 5.49
CA PRO A 221 9.69 1.57 5.90
C PRO A 221 10.25 1.54 7.31
N LEU A 222 9.97 0.46 8.07
CA LEU A 222 10.50 0.24 9.41
C LEU A 222 11.99 -0.09 9.34
N ARG A 223 12.82 0.76 9.94
CA ARG A 223 14.26 0.57 10.09
C ARG A 223 14.61 0.09 11.50
N GLY A 224 15.78 -0.54 11.65
CA GLY A 224 16.26 -1.03 12.95
C GLY A 224 15.56 -2.31 13.45
N THR A 225 14.84 -3.02 12.57
CA THR A 225 14.21 -4.31 12.91
C THR A 225 15.17 -5.48 12.67
N ALA A 226 14.94 -6.60 13.35
CA ALA A 226 15.67 -7.86 13.11
C ALA A 226 15.08 -8.68 11.95
N CYS A 227 14.06 -8.16 11.26
CA CYS A 227 13.32 -8.89 10.24
C CYS A 227 14.19 -9.01 8.98
N ARG A 228 14.46 -10.25 8.55
CA ARG A 228 15.21 -10.53 7.33
C ARG A 228 14.32 -10.49 6.10
N ARG A 229 13.16 -11.14 6.18
CA ARG A 229 12.09 -11.09 5.18
C ARG A 229 11.21 -9.86 5.39
N LEU A 230 10.49 -9.47 4.33
CA LEU A 230 9.45 -8.47 4.42
C LEU A 230 8.33 -8.95 5.33
N VAL A 231 7.92 -8.08 6.26
CA VAL A 231 6.82 -8.32 7.18
C VAL A 231 5.84 -7.15 7.09
N PRO A 232 4.68 -7.34 6.44
CA PRO A 232 3.58 -6.39 6.52
C PRO A 232 3.15 -6.18 7.97
N VAL A 233 3.05 -4.91 8.36
CA VAL A 233 2.53 -4.47 9.65
C VAL A 233 1.31 -3.59 9.37
N MET A 234 0.13 -4.06 9.75
CA MET A 234 -1.13 -3.34 9.59
C MET A 234 -1.51 -2.67 10.91
N GLY A 235 -2.05 -1.46 10.87
CA GLY A 235 -2.47 -0.71 12.06
C GLY A 235 -3.88 -0.20 11.94
N PHE A 236 -4.86 -0.94 12.48
CA PHE A 236 -6.27 -0.55 12.40
C PHE A 236 -6.79 0.08 13.69
N ASN A 237 -7.93 0.75 13.58
CA ASN A 237 -8.55 1.54 14.64
C ASN A 237 -9.94 1.00 15.02
N PHE A 238 -10.16 0.62 16.29
CA PHE A 238 -11.46 0.12 16.75
C PHE A 238 -12.52 1.22 17.00
N GLU A 239 -12.17 2.51 16.93
CA GLU A 239 -13.16 3.59 16.78
C GLU A 239 -13.89 3.48 15.43
N ARG A 240 -13.21 2.90 14.43
CA ARG A 240 -13.70 2.70 13.07
C ARG A 240 -14.27 1.30 12.87
N ALA A 241 -14.86 1.05 11.70
CA ALA A 241 -15.49 -0.20 11.38
C ALA A 241 -14.69 -0.97 10.31
N LEU A 242 -15.30 -2.05 9.79
CA LEU A 242 -14.69 -2.88 8.76
C LEU A 242 -14.29 -2.11 7.49
N PRO A 243 -15.07 -1.14 6.96
CA PRO A 243 -14.68 -0.39 5.76
C PRO A 243 -13.30 0.26 5.91
N GLU A 244 -13.04 0.95 7.02
CA GLU A 244 -11.74 1.59 7.24
C GLU A 244 -10.61 0.56 7.36
N ALA A 245 -10.83 -0.56 8.07
CA ALA A 245 -9.82 -1.61 8.13
C ALA A 245 -9.49 -2.22 6.75
N ILE A 246 -10.47 -2.31 5.85
CA ILE A 246 -10.25 -2.75 4.47
C ILE A 246 -9.60 -1.65 3.62
N HIS A 247 -9.92 -0.39 3.86
CA HIS A 247 -9.27 0.76 3.24
C HIS A 247 -7.75 0.75 3.50
N ASP A 248 -7.33 0.43 4.72
CA ASP A 248 -5.92 0.29 5.09
C ASP A 248 -5.19 -0.76 4.22
N PHE A 249 -5.86 -1.87 3.89
CA PHE A 249 -5.30 -2.84 2.94
C PHE A 249 -5.26 -2.31 1.51
N GLY A 250 -6.22 -1.47 1.11
CA GLY A 250 -6.19 -0.79 -0.18
C GLY A 250 -4.96 0.09 -0.33
N HIS A 251 -4.60 0.83 0.72
CA HIS A 251 -3.34 1.57 0.77
C HIS A 251 -2.10 0.70 0.68
N ARG A 252 -2.09 -0.45 1.36
CA ARG A 252 -1.06 -1.47 1.16
C ARG A 252 -0.97 -1.93 -0.30
N ALA A 253 -2.12 -2.10 -0.98
CA ALA A 253 -2.16 -2.51 -2.37
C ALA A 253 -1.56 -1.45 -3.29
N GLU A 254 -1.97 -0.20 -3.13
CA GLU A 254 -1.45 0.95 -3.87
C GLU A 254 0.06 1.10 -3.70
N ALA A 255 0.58 0.98 -2.47
CA ALA A 255 2.00 1.09 -2.21
C ALA A 255 2.79 -0.08 -2.81
N THR A 256 2.27 -1.31 -2.72
CA THR A 256 2.89 -2.50 -3.32
C THR A 256 3.00 -2.36 -4.84
N LEU A 257 1.91 -1.95 -5.50
CA LEU A 257 1.88 -1.81 -6.95
C LEU A 257 2.69 -0.60 -7.42
N THR A 258 2.70 0.49 -6.66
CA THR A 258 3.58 1.63 -6.91
C THR A 258 5.05 1.22 -6.87
N HIS A 259 5.45 0.39 -5.89
CA HIS A 259 6.81 -0.14 -5.84
C HIS A 259 7.11 -1.05 -7.04
N LEU A 260 6.22 -1.98 -7.36
CA LEU A 260 6.38 -2.91 -8.48
C LEU A 260 6.54 -2.18 -9.83
N PHE A 261 5.76 -1.13 -10.06
CA PHE A 261 5.80 -0.33 -11.29
C PHE A 261 6.74 0.88 -11.23
N GLY A 262 7.38 1.11 -10.08
CA GLY A 262 8.35 2.17 -9.82
C GLY A 262 7.76 3.57 -9.62
N ARG A 263 6.48 3.78 -9.95
CA ARG A 263 5.76 5.04 -9.74
C ARG A 263 4.25 4.88 -9.93
N TRP A 264 3.52 5.89 -9.48
CA TRP A 264 2.08 6.03 -9.73
C TRP A 264 1.68 7.50 -9.85
N SER A 265 0.82 7.79 -10.83
CA SER A 265 0.05 9.02 -10.91
C SER A 265 -1.37 8.69 -11.36
N GLN A 266 -2.38 9.26 -10.70
CA GLN A 266 -3.80 9.02 -10.98
C GLN A 266 -4.29 9.73 -12.25
N ASP A 267 -3.43 10.50 -12.91
CA ASP A 267 -3.68 11.24 -14.16
C ASP A 267 -2.80 10.83 -15.34
N SER A 268 -2.12 9.69 -15.23
CA SER A 268 -1.20 9.14 -16.23
C SER A 268 -1.65 7.78 -16.76
N THR A 269 -1.19 7.41 -17.95
CA THR A 269 -1.39 6.07 -18.56
C THR A 269 -0.09 5.42 -19.03
N ALA A 270 1.05 5.93 -18.53
CA ALA A 270 2.36 5.57 -19.05
C ALA A 270 2.91 4.23 -18.56
N ASN A 271 2.33 3.64 -17.50
CA ASN A 271 2.52 2.23 -17.17
C ASN A 271 1.17 1.54 -16.88
N ALA A 272 1.18 0.22 -16.69
CA ALA A 272 -0.05 -0.54 -16.47
C ALA A 272 -0.75 -0.19 -15.15
N TRP A 273 -0.01 0.07 -14.08
CA TRP A 273 -0.57 0.49 -12.80
C TRP A 273 -1.21 1.89 -12.86
N GLU A 274 -0.59 2.83 -13.58
CA GLU A 274 -1.18 4.14 -13.84
C GLU A 274 -2.49 4.04 -14.65
N ARG A 275 -2.56 3.14 -15.63
CA ARG A 275 -3.81 2.85 -16.36
C ARG A 275 -4.88 2.24 -15.46
N PHE A 276 -4.50 1.31 -14.58
CA PHE A 276 -5.42 0.71 -13.61
C PHE A 276 -5.95 1.77 -12.64
N GLY A 277 -5.04 2.54 -12.05
CA GLY A 277 -5.34 3.56 -11.04
C GLY A 277 -5.78 4.91 -11.59
N LEU A 278 -6.12 4.99 -12.89
CA LEU A 278 -6.51 6.26 -13.51
C LEU A 278 -7.85 6.76 -12.96
N VAL A 279 -7.93 8.03 -12.57
CA VAL A 279 -9.12 8.65 -11.99
C VAL A 279 -9.61 9.79 -12.88
N ALA A 280 -10.79 9.61 -13.48
CA ALA A 280 -11.37 10.57 -14.42
C ALA A 280 -11.49 12.00 -13.84
N ALA A 281 -11.81 12.15 -12.55
CA ALA A 281 -11.91 13.44 -11.88
C ALA A 281 -10.56 14.17 -11.73
N LEU A 282 -9.46 13.43 -11.72
CA LEU A 282 -8.10 13.94 -11.62
C LEU A 282 -7.41 14.02 -13.00
N SER A 283 -7.99 13.39 -14.02
CA SER A 283 -7.47 13.34 -15.39
C SER A 283 -8.47 13.87 -16.44
N PRO A 284 -8.98 15.11 -16.30
CA PRO A 284 -10.10 15.60 -17.12
C PRO A 284 -9.80 15.66 -18.63
N THR A 285 -8.52 15.64 -19.02
CA THR A 285 -8.09 15.64 -20.43
C THR A 285 -8.17 14.28 -21.11
N LEU A 286 -8.21 13.18 -20.35
CA LEU A 286 -8.32 11.83 -20.90
C LEU A 286 -9.78 11.40 -21.11
N GLY A 287 -10.70 11.90 -20.29
CA GLY A 287 -12.15 11.69 -20.48
C GLY A 287 -12.70 10.32 -20.06
N PHE A 288 -11.87 9.41 -19.57
CA PHE A 288 -12.25 8.11 -19.00
C PHE A 288 -11.43 7.79 -17.73
N SER A 289 -11.84 6.76 -16.99
CA SER A 289 -11.14 6.26 -15.79
C SER A 289 -10.54 4.87 -16.02
N GLY A 290 -9.63 4.45 -15.15
CA GLY A 290 -9.32 3.04 -14.91
C GLY A 290 -10.29 2.45 -13.88
N CYS A 291 -9.78 1.58 -13.02
CA CYS A 291 -10.44 1.15 -11.79
C CYS A 291 -10.39 2.20 -10.67
N GLY A 292 -9.52 3.21 -10.80
CA GLY A 292 -9.36 4.29 -9.84
C GLY A 292 -8.46 3.92 -8.65
N SER A 293 -8.53 4.70 -7.58
CA SER A 293 -7.79 4.48 -6.32
C SER A 293 -8.72 4.01 -5.22
N ILE A 294 -8.18 3.60 -4.06
CA ILE A 294 -9.01 3.22 -2.90
C ILE A 294 -9.88 4.40 -2.41
N HIS A 295 -9.45 5.62 -2.72
CA HIS A 295 -10.14 6.89 -2.43
C HIS A 295 -11.15 7.29 -3.51
N TYR A 296 -10.82 7.04 -4.78
CA TYR A 296 -11.58 7.52 -5.93
C TYR A 296 -12.01 6.37 -6.84
N PRO A 297 -13.25 5.89 -6.69
CA PRO A 297 -13.91 5.09 -7.71
C PRO A 297 -13.97 5.80 -9.07
N PRO A 298 -14.19 5.06 -10.17
CA PRO A 298 -14.30 5.65 -11.50
C PRO A 298 -15.31 6.80 -11.59
N THR A 299 -16.43 6.70 -10.88
CA THR A 299 -17.54 7.66 -10.93
C THR A 299 -17.36 8.86 -10.00
N ALA A 300 -16.37 8.81 -9.10
CA ALA A 300 -16.16 9.81 -8.06
C ALA A 300 -15.91 11.21 -8.64
N THR A 301 -16.39 12.23 -7.93
CA THR A 301 -16.10 13.64 -8.23
C THR A 301 -15.28 14.32 -7.14
N SER A 302 -15.15 13.67 -5.99
CA SER A 302 -14.34 14.05 -4.85
C SER A 302 -13.88 12.81 -4.10
N ASP A 303 -12.98 13.02 -3.16
CA ASP A 303 -12.47 12.00 -2.25
C ASP A 303 -13.63 11.25 -1.55
N TYR A 304 -13.53 9.92 -1.46
CA TYR A 304 -14.49 9.01 -0.81
C TYR A 304 -15.93 9.03 -1.38
N ASP A 305 -16.11 9.45 -2.64
CA ASP A 305 -17.42 9.55 -3.31
C ASP A 305 -17.90 8.20 -3.88
N TYR A 306 -18.01 7.18 -3.02
CA TYR A 306 -18.32 5.78 -3.37
C TYR A 306 -19.71 5.54 -3.98
N GLY A 307 -20.67 6.41 -3.65
CA GLY A 307 -22.07 6.28 -4.05
C GLY A 307 -22.47 7.08 -5.29
N ASN A 308 -21.51 7.66 -6.02
CA ASN A 308 -21.83 8.54 -7.14
C ASN A 308 -22.41 7.76 -8.32
N ALA A 309 -23.69 8.01 -8.62
CA ALA A 309 -24.44 7.35 -9.70
C ALA A 309 -24.14 7.92 -11.10
N ARG A 310 -23.18 8.84 -11.25
CA ARG A 310 -22.73 9.32 -12.55
C ARG A 310 -22.28 8.15 -13.43
N VAL A 311 -22.56 8.25 -14.72
CA VAL A 311 -21.98 7.36 -15.73
C VAL A 311 -20.66 7.92 -16.23
N VAL A 312 -19.63 7.07 -16.28
CA VAL A 312 -18.29 7.40 -16.75
C VAL A 312 -17.78 6.26 -17.63
N GLY A 313 -17.04 6.59 -18.69
CA GLY A 313 -16.27 5.57 -19.41
C GLY A 313 -15.12 5.08 -18.53
N SER A 314 -14.94 3.78 -18.43
CA SER A 314 -13.80 3.16 -17.74
C SER A 314 -13.25 1.98 -18.51
N LEU A 315 -11.92 1.81 -18.45
CA LEU A 315 -11.23 0.65 -18.99
C LEU A 315 -10.99 -0.46 -17.95
N CYS A 316 -11.57 -0.35 -16.74
CA CYS A 316 -11.25 -1.26 -15.63
C CYS A 316 -11.47 -2.75 -15.98
N ASP A 317 -12.55 -3.06 -16.69
CA ASP A 317 -12.90 -4.45 -17.08
C ASP A 317 -11.82 -5.10 -17.98
N ASP A 318 -10.98 -4.31 -18.66
CA ASP A 318 -9.86 -4.81 -19.47
C ASP A 318 -8.78 -5.50 -18.61
N PHE A 319 -8.65 -5.10 -17.34
CA PHE A 319 -7.64 -5.68 -16.44
C PHE A 319 -7.93 -7.12 -16.02
N VAL A 320 -9.18 -7.58 -16.14
CA VAL A 320 -9.51 -9.00 -15.95
C VAL A 320 -8.77 -9.88 -16.98
N ASN A 321 -8.45 -9.33 -18.15
CA ASN A 321 -7.75 -10.01 -19.24
C ASN A 321 -6.21 -9.82 -19.20
N TYR A 322 -5.67 -9.19 -18.15
CA TYR A 322 -4.23 -8.93 -18.05
C TYR A 322 -3.40 -10.23 -18.16
N PRO A 323 -2.31 -10.27 -18.96
CA PRO A 323 -1.69 -9.15 -19.69
C PRO A 323 -2.20 -8.95 -21.12
N ALA A 324 -3.09 -9.81 -21.62
CA ALA A 324 -3.65 -9.79 -22.98
C ALA A 324 -4.70 -8.68 -23.16
N ARG A 325 -4.35 -7.47 -22.75
CA ARG A 325 -5.17 -6.25 -22.81
C ARG A 325 -5.35 -5.75 -24.24
N ALA A 326 -6.36 -4.92 -24.44
CA ALA A 326 -6.54 -4.22 -25.70
C ALA A 326 -5.28 -3.40 -26.05
N PRO A 327 -4.75 -3.51 -27.30
CA PRO A 327 -3.58 -2.73 -27.71
C PRO A 327 -3.86 -1.22 -27.72
N ASP A 328 -5.13 -0.83 -27.91
CA ASP A 328 -5.64 0.53 -27.77
C ASP A 328 -6.55 0.63 -26.53
N PRO A 329 -6.14 1.38 -25.47
CA PRO A 329 -6.93 1.55 -24.27
C PRO A 329 -8.30 2.20 -24.49
N GLU A 330 -8.43 3.11 -25.48
CA GLU A 330 -9.71 3.79 -25.76
C GLU A 330 -10.75 2.80 -26.30
N ALA A 331 -10.30 1.78 -27.03
CA ALA A 331 -11.17 0.72 -27.55
C ALA A 331 -11.74 -0.21 -26.47
N ALA A 332 -11.15 -0.22 -25.28
CA ALA A 332 -11.59 -1.03 -24.13
C ALA A 332 -12.48 -0.26 -23.14
N VAL A 333 -12.71 1.03 -23.37
CA VAL A 333 -13.53 1.86 -22.50
C VAL A 333 -15.01 1.46 -22.61
N VAL A 334 -15.62 1.16 -21.47
CA VAL A 334 -17.04 0.85 -21.33
C VAL A 334 -17.70 1.81 -20.34
N ASP A 335 -18.94 2.21 -20.63
CA ASP A 335 -19.71 3.03 -19.70
C ASP A 335 -20.08 2.23 -18.45
N MET A 336 -19.81 2.80 -17.28
CA MET A 336 -20.18 2.22 -15.98
C MET A 336 -20.71 3.26 -14.99
N SER A 337 -21.45 2.78 -14.00
CA SER A 337 -21.94 3.53 -12.84
C SER A 337 -21.53 2.81 -11.55
N CYS A 338 -21.83 3.41 -10.39
CA CYS A 338 -21.60 2.74 -9.10
C CYS A 338 -22.43 1.47 -8.88
N ASP A 339 -23.41 1.18 -9.73
CA ASP A 339 -24.19 -0.07 -9.68
C ASP A 339 -23.27 -1.30 -9.82
N ALA A 340 -22.12 -1.15 -10.48
CA ALA A 340 -21.10 -2.20 -10.61
C ALA A 340 -20.58 -2.72 -9.25
N TRP A 341 -20.67 -1.89 -8.21
CA TRP A 341 -20.26 -2.23 -6.85
C TRP A 341 -21.35 -1.96 -5.80
N GLY A 342 -22.61 -1.81 -6.22
CA GLY A 342 -23.73 -1.57 -5.29
C GLY A 342 -23.77 -0.17 -4.67
N CYS A 343 -22.97 0.77 -5.18
CA CYS A 343 -22.90 2.16 -4.71
C CYS A 343 -22.56 2.31 -3.22
N ASP A 344 -21.84 1.34 -2.65
CA ASP A 344 -21.36 1.37 -1.28
C ASP A 344 -19.84 1.20 -1.21
N GLU A 345 -19.26 1.68 -0.12
CA GLU A 345 -17.82 1.70 0.11
C GLU A 345 -17.19 0.30 0.13
N LEU A 346 -17.77 -0.65 0.87
CA LEU A 346 -17.24 -2.02 0.94
C LEU A 346 -17.42 -2.77 -0.37
N GLY A 347 -18.54 -2.52 -1.05
CA GLY A 347 -18.80 -2.99 -2.40
C GLY A 347 -17.73 -2.50 -3.36
N PHE A 348 -17.36 -1.20 -3.30
CA PHE A 348 -16.29 -0.65 -4.13
C PHE A 348 -14.94 -1.32 -3.85
N TYR A 349 -14.56 -1.48 -2.58
CA TYR A 349 -13.29 -2.16 -2.25
C TYR A 349 -13.27 -3.60 -2.75
N ALA A 350 -14.40 -4.32 -2.65
CA ALA A 350 -14.51 -5.67 -3.17
C ALA A 350 -14.37 -5.69 -4.70
N TRP A 351 -15.09 -4.82 -5.39
CA TRP A 351 -15.02 -4.65 -6.85
C TRP A 351 -13.59 -4.30 -7.28
N TRP A 352 -12.95 -3.33 -6.65
CA TRP A 352 -11.60 -2.88 -6.99
C TRP A 352 -10.56 -4.00 -6.85
N LEU A 353 -10.59 -4.74 -5.74
CA LEU A 353 -9.69 -5.88 -5.51
C LEU A 353 -9.95 -7.04 -6.48
N GLN A 354 -11.20 -7.27 -6.88
CA GLN A 354 -11.56 -8.30 -7.86
C GLN A 354 -11.02 -8.01 -9.27
N HIS A 355 -10.75 -6.73 -9.58
CA HIS A 355 -10.17 -6.33 -10.86
C HIS A 355 -8.64 -6.37 -10.87
N LEU A 356 -7.98 -6.60 -9.73
CA LEU A 356 -6.53 -6.81 -9.73
C LEU A 356 -6.19 -8.06 -10.55
N PRO A 357 -5.22 -7.96 -11.49
CA PRO A 357 -4.73 -9.10 -12.25
C PRO A 357 -4.33 -10.30 -11.39
N THR A 358 -4.66 -11.50 -11.88
CA THR A 358 -4.36 -12.77 -11.18
C THR A 358 -3.80 -13.86 -12.11
N ALA A 359 -3.33 -13.47 -13.30
CA ALA A 359 -2.77 -14.39 -14.26
C ALA A 359 -1.39 -14.89 -13.78
N PRO A 360 -1.04 -16.17 -13.99
CA PRO A 360 0.27 -16.68 -13.62
C PRO A 360 1.38 -16.14 -14.54
N GLY A 361 2.63 -16.25 -14.07
CA GLY A 361 3.83 -15.92 -14.82
C GLY A 361 4.27 -14.46 -14.72
N LEU A 362 5.25 -14.12 -15.56
CA LEU A 362 5.86 -12.79 -15.63
C LEU A 362 5.56 -12.14 -16.97
N ASP A 363 5.43 -10.82 -16.99
CA ASP A 363 5.42 -10.02 -18.21
C ASP A 363 6.77 -9.97 -18.90
N ASP A 364 6.80 -9.46 -20.13
CA ASP A 364 8.01 -9.35 -20.95
C ASP A 364 9.08 -8.47 -20.28
N ASP A 365 8.68 -7.58 -19.37
CA ASP A 365 9.54 -6.72 -18.56
C ASP A 365 9.97 -7.36 -17.22
N GLY A 366 9.58 -8.61 -16.97
CA GLY A 366 9.94 -9.39 -15.79
C GLY A 366 9.04 -9.18 -14.57
N ARG A 367 7.99 -8.36 -14.65
CA ARG A 367 7.07 -8.15 -13.52
C ARG A 367 6.06 -9.29 -13.38
N PRO A 368 5.69 -9.71 -12.15
CA PRO A 368 4.62 -10.67 -11.94
C PRO A 368 3.27 -10.16 -12.48
N ARG A 369 2.56 -11.06 -13.17
CA ARG A 369 1.19 -10.83 -13.68
C ARG A 369 0.10 -11.00 -12.62
N ASP A 370 0.43 -11.66 -11.50
CA ASP A 370 -0.49 -11.86 -10.37
C ASP A 370 -0.31 -10.72 -9.35
N TRP A 371 -0.99 -9.61 -9.62
CA TRP A 371 -0.94 -8.40 -8.79
C TRP A 371 -1.61 -8.64 -7.45
N LEU A 372 -2.72 -9.39 -7.41
CA LEU A 372 -3.40 -9.73 -6.17
C LEU A 372 -2.47 -10.50 -5.22
N ARG A 373 -1.70 -11.45 -5.75
CA ARG A 373 -0.67 -12.15 -4.97
C ARG A 373 0.47 -11.23 -4.55
N ALA A 374 0.91 -10.31 -5.41
CA ALA A 374 1.94 -9.35 -5.02
C ALA A 374 1.52 -8.50 -3.82
N VAL A 375 0.27 -8.03 -3.81
CA VAL A 375 -0.33 -7.28 -2.69
C VAL A 375 -0.41 -8.14 -1.43
N ALA A 376 -0.86 -9.40 -1.54
CA ALA A 376 -1.01 -10.32 -0.42
C ALA A 376 0.34 -10.85 0.12
N ASP A 377 1.38 -10.91 -0.71
CA ASP A 377 2.70 -11.43 -0.37
C ASP A 377 3.81 -10.59 -1.05
N PRO A 378 4.16 -9.42 -0.48
CA PRO A 378 5.17 -8.55 -1.08
C PRO A 378 6.56 -9.19 -1.06
N GLN A 379 6.83 -10.15 -0.17
CA GLN A 379 8.08 -10.90 -0.20
C GLN A 379 8.14 -11.81 -1.42
N TRP A 380 7.05 -12.52 -1.74
CA TRP A 380 6.97 -13.29 -2.99
C TRP A 380 7.18 -12.39 -4.21
N MET A 381 6.57 -11.20 -4.24
CA MET A 381 6.78 -10.23 -5.32
C MET A 381 8.26 -9.88 -5.47
N LEU A 382 8.95 -9.52 -4.37
CA LEU A 382 10.39 -9.26 -4.40
C LEU A 382 11.21 -10.46 -4.88
N ASP A 383 10.83 -11.67 -4.45
CA ASP A 383 11.50 -12.90 -4.87
C ASP A 383 11.34 -13.15 -6.39
N GLN A 384 10.25 -12.66 -7.02
CA GLN A 384 10.06 -12.69 -8.48
C GLN A 384 10.82 -11.58 -9.21
N THR A 385 11.07 -10.46 -8.53
CA THR A 385 11.69 -9.27 -9.14
C THR A 385 13.03 -8.92 -8.46
N PRO A 386 14.04 -9.80 -8.48
CA PRO A 386 15.31 -9.54 -7.82
C PRO A 386 16.03 -8.31 -8.39
N ASP A 387 15.77 -7.97 -9.66
CA ASP A 387 16.34 -6.81 -10.35
C ASP A 387 15.68 -5.47 -9.94
N LEU A 388 14.53 -5.49 -9.25
CA LEU A 388 13.88 -4.29 -8.69
C LEU A 388 14.39 -3.93 -7.28
N VAL A 389 15.25 -4.77 -6.69
CA VAL A 389 15.91 -4.43 -5.42
C VAL A 389 16.95 -3.34 -5.68
N PRO A 390 16.83 -2.15 -5.08
CA PRO A 390 17.87 -1.12 -5.21
C PRO A 390 19.21 -1.72 -4.79
N CYS A 391 20.28 -1.47 -5.54
CA CYS A 391 21.62 -2.02 -5.30
C CYS A 391 22.28 -1.62 -3.95
N GLY A 392 21.53 -1.14 -2.96
CA GLY A 392 21.99 -0.75 -1.63
C GLY A 392 21.52 -1.64 -0.48
N VAL A 393 20.73 -2.70 -0.72
CA VAL A 393 20.16 -3.54 0.36
C VAL A 393 20.56 -5.02 0.32
N ALA A 394 21.47 -5.39 -0.57
CA ALA A 394 22.03 -6.75 -0.58
C ALA A 394 22.90 -6.96 0.68
N THR A 395 22.39 -7.76 1.62
CA THR A 395 23.11 -8.13 2.87
C THR A 395 24.25 -9.11 2.63
N GLU A 396 24.43 -9.63 1.42
CA GLU A 396 25.54 -10.52 1.05
C GLU A 396 26.00 -10.23 -0.38
N ALA A 397 27.30 -9.98 -0.58
CA ALA A 397 27.89 -9.73 -1.89
C ALA A 397 27.76 -10.94 -2.86
N THR A 398 27.45 -12.13 -2.33
CA THR A 398 27.33 -13.38 -3.08
C THR A 398 26.09 -13.43 -3.99
N THR A 399 25.00 -12.74 -3.65
CA THR A 399 23.75 -12.79 -4.41
C THR A 399 23.83 -11.97 -5.71
N CYS A 400 24.47 -10.78 -5.67
CA CYS A 400 24.68 -9.97 -6.88
C CYS A 400 25.63 -10.61 -7.90
N ALA A 401 26.62 -11.40 -7.45
CA ALA A 401 27.57 -12.04 -8.35
C ALA A 401 26.98 -13.26 -9.08
N ALA A 402 25.94 -13.89 -8.53
CA ALA A 402 25.34 -15.12 -9.05
C ALA A 402 24.25 -14.87 -10.11
N GLN A 403 23.73 -13.64 -10.23
CA GLN A 403 22.67 -13.30 -11.17
C GLN A 403 23.28 -12.66 -12.43
N ALA A 404 23.26 -13.39 -13.54
CA ALA A 404 23.72 -12.95 -14.87
C ALA A 404 22.87 -11.81 -15.51
N ARG A 405 22.16 -11.04 -14.69
CA ARG A 405 21.21 -9.99 -15.10
C ARG A 405 21.38 -8.66 -14.37
N CYS A 406 22.31 -8.55 -13.40
CA CYS A 406 22.75 -7.24 -12.93
C CYS A 406 23.51 -6.52 -14.05
N GLN A 407 22.79 -5.77 -14.89
CA GLN A 407 23.42 -4.75 -15.72
C GLN A 407 23.94 -3.68 -14.76
N TRP A 408 25.25 -3.71 -14.51
CA TRP A 408 25.95 -2.56 -13.97
C TRP A 408 25.68 -1.38 -14.90
N ALA A 409 24.74 -0.50 -14.54
CA ALA A 409 24.69 0.80 -15.18
C ALA A 409 26.02 1.49 -14.82
N PRO A 410 26.89 1.80 -15.80
CA PRO A 410 28.07 2.56 -15.48
C PRO A 410 27.61 3.90 -14.91
N CYS A 411 28.12 4.29 -13.75
CA CYS A 411 27.96 5.64 -13.16
C CYS A 411 28.67 6.73 -14.00
N ALA A 412 28.52 6.69 -15.32
CA ALA A 412 29.09 7.62 -16.25
C ALA A 412 28.12 7.77 -17.44
N ALA A 413 27.36 8.88 -17.45
CA ALA A 413 27.07 9.71 -18.64
C ALA A 413 25.72 10.46 -18.65
N THR A 414 24.90 10.47 -17.59
CA THR A 414 23.65 11.28 -17.59
C THR A 414 23.40 11.98 -16.26
N CYS A 415 24.26 12.93 -15.91
CA CYS A 415 23.83 14.11 -15.16
C CYS A 415 24.03 15.30 -16.10
N VAL A 416 22.97 15.72 -16.79
CA VAL A 416 22.96 17.02 -17.48
C VAL A 416 22.45 18.05 -16.47
N ALA A 417 23.03 19.24 -16.49
CA ALA A 417 22.89 20.30 -15.48
C ALA A 417 21.48 20.91 -15.31
N ALA A 418 20.41 20.20 -15.67
CA ALA A 418 19.02 20.62 -15.52
C ALA A 418 18.36 20.11 -14.21
N ASP A 419 19.00 19.21 -13.46
CA ASP A 419 18.44 18.64 -12.22
C ASP A 419 18.83 19.40 -10.94
N LEU A 420 19.23 20.67 -11.08
CA LEU A 420 19.61 21.52 -9.95
C LEU A 420 18.53 22.55 -9.64
N ALA A 421 17.40 22.11 -9.07
CA ALA A 421 16.58 22.91 -8.14
C ALA A 421 15.44 22.09 -7.47
N VAL A 422 15.64 21.69 -6.20
CA VAL A 422 14.71 21.77 -5.03
C VAL A 422 13.26 21.23 -5.23
N ASP A 423 12.71 20.18 -4.58
CA ASP A 423 12.92 19.51 -3.27
C ASP A 423 12.46 18.03 -3.33
N ASP A 424 13.06 17.19 -2.46
CA ASP A 424 12.61 15.89 -1.91
C ASP A 424 12.41 14.67 -2.83
N GLY A 425 13.40 14.38 -3.67
CA GLY A 425 13.47 13.10 -4.38
C GLY A 425 14.83 12.85 -5.02
N ALA A 426 15.91 12.92 -4.25
CA ALA A 426 17.25 12.72 -4.77
C ALA A 426 17.78 11.33 -4.43
N CYS A 427 18.26 10.62 -5.46
CA CYS A 427 19.45 9.77 -5.33
C CYS A 427 20.59 10.65 -4.78
N ALA A 428 20.65 10.80 -3.46
CA ALA A 428 21.78 11.39 -2.79
C ALA A 428 22.89 10.33 -2.74
N CYS A 429 23.90 10.47 -3.62
CA CYS A 429 25.25 10.27 -3.10
C CYS A 429 25.35 11.20 -1.89
N LEU A 430 25.49 10.64 -0.69
CA LEU A 430 25.57 11.36 0.58
C LEU A 430 26.63 12.47 0.49
N ALA A 431 26.21 13.66 0.07
CA ALA A 431 26.97 14.89 0.17
C ALA A 431 26.85 15.41 1.61
N ALA A 432 27.34 14.63 2.58
CA ALA A 432 27.68 15.06 3.93
C ALA A 432 28.37 13.93 4.73
N THR A 433 29.39 13.29 4.17
CA THR A 433 30.52 12.89 5.00
C THR A 433 31.70 13.74 4.57
N SER A 434 31.92 14.86 5.25
CA SER A 434 33.19 15.57 5.21
C SER A 434 34.25 14.72 5.93
N THR A 435 34.62 13.59 5.32
CA THR A 435 35.96 13.06 5.49
C THR A 435 36.77 13.56 4.29
N PRO A 436 37.72 14.50 4.47
CA PRO A 436 38.49 15.10 3.38
C PRO A 436 39.39 14.15 2.57
N ALA A 437 39.11 12.85 2.56
CA ALA A 437 40.03 11.81 2.09
C ALA A 437 39.40 10.76 1.14
N CYS A 438 38.08 10.81 0.86
CA CYS A 438 37.46 10.01 -0.20
C CYS A 438 37.18 10.89 -1.42
N ASP A 439 38.22 11.17 -2.20
CA ASP A 439 38.01 11.71 -3.54
C ASP A 439 38.70 10.83 -4.58
N ALA A 440 38.12 10.80 -5.77
CA ALA A 440 38.63 10.02 -6.90
C ALA A 440 40.01 10.52 -7.37
N ALA A 441 40.41 11.75 -7.00
CA ALA A 441 41.70 12.33 -7.32
C ALA A 441 42.83 11.78 -6.40
N ALA A 442 42.49 11.33 -5.20
CA ALA A 442 43.37 10.73 -4.20
C ALA A 442 43.50 9.21 -4.37
N GLY A 443 42.76 8.59 -5.31
CA GLY A 443 42.81 7.16 -5.56
C GLY A 443 42.18 6.32 -4.45
N CYS A 444 41.10 6.82 -3.84
CA CYS A 444 40.32 6.12 -2.80
C CYS A 444 38.86 5.92 -3.21
N ALA A 445 38.20 4.89 -2.65
CA ALA A 445 36.78 4.60 -2.78
C ALA A 445 36.15 4.36 -1.39
N TRP A 446 34.89 4.74 -1.22
CA TRP A 446 34.12 4.51 0.01
C TRP A 446 33.52 3.10 0.01
N TYR A 447 33.71 2.37 1.10
CA TYR A 447 33.16 1.02 1.29
C TYR A 447 32.11 1.03 2.41
N ALA A 448 30.84 0.92 2.02
CA ALA A 448 29.69 1.02 2.94
C ALA A 448 29.70 -0.06 4.03
N CYS A 449 30.16 -1.27 3.71
CA CYS A 449 30.26 -2.40 4.64
C CYS A 449 31.16 -2.12 5.87
N SER A 450 32.18 -1.27 5.70
CA SER A 450 33.17 -0.96 6.74
C SER A 450 33.13 0.48 7.20
N GLU A 451 32.33 1.32 6.52
CA GLU A 451 32.28 2.78 6.69
C GLU A 451 33.68 3.44 6.60
N ARG A 452 34.51 3.03 5.61
CA ARG A 452 35.89 3.49 5.45
C ARG A 452 36.23 3.84 4.00
N CYS A 453 37.18 4.78 3.84
CA CYS A 453 37.86 5.06 2.58
C CYS A 453 39.10 4.18 2.42
N LEU A 454 39.18 3.43 1.32
CA LEU A 454 40.32 2.56 1.01
C LEU A 454 40.80 2.79 -0.43
N PRO A 455 42.05 2.46 -0.77
CA PRO A 455 42.58 2.65 -2.12
C PRO A 455 41.71 2.01 -3.19
N THR A 456 41.55 2.68 -4.34
CA THR A 456 40.80 2.16 -5.48
C THR A 456 41.39 0.82 -5.93
N GLY A 457 40.54 -0.21 -6.03
CA GLY A 457 40.97 -1.58 -6.33
C GLY A 457 41.15 -2.48 -5.10
N THR A 458 40.89 -1.99 -3.89
CA THR A 458 40.80 -2.85 -2.70
C THR A 458 39.65 -3.82 -2.85
N SER A 459 39.91 -5.13 -2.69
CA SER A 459 38.86 -6.15 -2.79
C SER A 459 37.86 -6.02 -1.64
N ASN A 460 36.58 -6.32 -1.87
CA ASN A 460 35.55 -6.29 -0.82
C ASN A 460 35.90 -7.21 0.35
N ASP A 461 36.51 -8.37 0.08
CA ASP A 461 37.00 -9.30 1.12
C ASP A 461 38.08 -8.70 2.04
N THR A 462 38.77 -7.64 1.58
CA THR A 462 39.78 -6.92 2.36
C THR A 462 39.19 -5.67 2.99
N ALA A 463 38.25 -5.01 2.31
CA ALA A 463 37.61 -3.80 2.81
C ALA A 463 36.59 -4.08 3.92
N CYS A 464 35.85 -5.18 3.84
CA CYS A 464 34.71 -5.50 4.70
C CYS A 464 35.05 -6.49 5.83
N ARG A 465 36.33 -6.62 6.23
CA ARG A 465 36.78 -7.48 7.34
C ARG A 465 36.83 -6.78 8.68
#